data_AF-A0A1V5QSQ7-F1
#
_entry.id   AF-A0A1V5QSQ7-F1
#
_cell.length_a   1.000
_cell.length_b   1.000
_cell.length_c   1.000
_cell.angle_alpha   90.00
_cell.angle_beta   90.00
_cell.angle_gamma   90.00
#
_symmetry.space_group_name_H-M   'P 1'
#
loop_
_entity.id
_entity.type
_entity.pdbx_description
1 polymer ?
#
loop_
_entity_poly.entity_id
_entity_poly.type
_entity_poly.pdbx_seq_one_letter_code
_entity_poly.pdbx_strand_id
1 'polypeptide(L)'
;MLRCVLRSLFSLLLALPLAAQAPRSDGDGPHVLWEGREAQVLRLRGGRVEGTPLPRSRELALEGLPGLKLNPASPEAPPCEYPLPPRLLALSDLHGNWAGTVELLRAHGVMDEQFRWTFGRGHLVIVGDVADRGAGVTELYWLIRSLEAQAAKAKGRVHLLLGNHDAMLVRGEHRDVNPKYLQAWSGQPGGLKVLFGGRSELGRWLRTRNVAVRIGTHLFLHGGVSTELLAQGLGLQALNARFRKELEVPERPFLLSTKGPVWYRGLIPGADPGRTADATTGEVDLALSAFGAKAVVVGHTTLPRVAAHHGGRVLGIDAGLKRGGSGEGLYLDRGKPFRALPDGRREPL
;
A
#
# COMPACT_ATOMS: atom_id res chain seq x y z
N MET A 1 -59.81 24.64 -35.32
CA MET A 1 -59.28 24.05 -34.07
C MET A 1 -58.28 22.96 -34.45
N LEU A 2 -56.98 23.24 -34.40
CA LEU A 2 -55.94 22.23 -34.61
C LEU A 2 -54.86 22.47 -33.54
N ARG A 3 -54.82 21.62 -32.50
CA ARG A 3 -53.80 21.67 -31.45
C ARG A 3 -52.61 20.81 -31.88
N CYS A 4 -51.48 21.47 -32.10
CA CYS A 4 -50.18 20.85 -32.33
C CYS A 4 -49.58 20.46 -30.96
N VAL A 5 -49.23 19.19 -30.78
CA VAL A 5 -48.55 18.68 -29.57
C VAL A 5 -47.06 18.66 -29.86
N LEU A 6 -46.30 19.62 -29.31
CA LEU A 6 -44.84 19.57 -29.29
C LEU A 6 -44.39 18.72 -28.10
N ARG A 7 -43.90 17.50 -28.36
CA ARG A 7 -43.20 16.69 -27.34
C ARG A 7 -41.77 17.20 -27.22
N SER A 8 -41.44 17.75 -26.06
CA SER A 8 -40.06 18.06 -25.68
C SER A 8 -39.29 16.75 -25.47
N LEU A 9 -38.35 16.42 -26.36
CA LEU A 9 -37.36 15.39 -26.09
C LEU A 9 -36.34 15.96 -25.10
N PHE A 10 -36.42 15.52 -23.84
CA PHE A 10 -35.33 15.64 -22.89
C PHE A 10 -34.27 14.62 -23.30
N SER A 11 -33.20 15.08 -23.96
CA SER A 11 -32.01 14.27 -24.17
C SER A 11 -31.35 14.01 -22.82
N LEU A 12 -31.62 12.84 -22.23
CA LEU A 12 -30.88 12.32 -21.10
C LEU A 12 -29.44 12.04 -21.60
N LEU A 13 -28.54 12.99 -21.39
CA LEU A 13 -27.10 12.73 -21.48
C LEU A 13 -26.78 11.73 -20.36
N LEU A 14 -26.82 10.44 -20.70
CA LEU A 14 -26.14 9.39 -19.95
C LEU A 14 -24.67 9.80 -19.91
N ALA A 15 -24.24 10.40 -18.78
CA ALA A 15 -22.84 10.57 -18.48
C ALA A 15 -22.22 9.17 -18.50
N LEU A 16 -21.48 8.88 -19.57
CA LEU A 16 -20.64 7.70 -19.64
C LEU A 16 -19.82 7.65 -18.35
N PRO A 17 -19.73 6.50 -17.67
CA PRO A 17 -18.89 6.39 -16.49
C PRO A 17 -17.48 6.75 -16.94
N LEU A 18 -16.90 7.79 -16.33
CA LEU A 18 -15.50 8.14 -16.53
C LEU A 18 -14.72 6.84 -16.25
N ALA A 19 -14.17 6.24 -17.31
CA ALA A 19 -13.45 4.98 -17.21
C ALA A 19 -12.33 5.19 -16.18
N ALA A 20 -12.53 4.61 -15.01
CA ALA A 20 -11.66 4.75 -13.88
C ALA A 20 -10.30 4.13 -14.20
N GLN A 21 -9.25 4.96 -14.23
CA GLN A 21 -7.83 4.74 -13.93
C GLN A 21 -7.23 3.31 -14.08
N ALA A 22 -7.71 2.49 -15.01
CA ALA A 22 -7.00 1.28 -15.38
C ALA A 22 -5.58 1.68 -15.81
N PRO A 23 -4.54 0.99 -15.34
CA PRO A 23 -3.17 1.31 -15.70
C PRO A 23 -3.06 1.42 -17.22
N ARG A 24 -2.68 2.59 -17.71
CA ARG A 24 -2.53 2.79 -19.16
C ARG A 24 -1.28 2.07 -19.62
N SER A 25 -1.37 1.36 -20.73
CA SER A 25 -0.22 0.70 -21.34
C SER A 25 0.78 1.71 -21.93
N ASP A 26 0.31 2.90 -22.32
CA ASP A 26 1.06 3.93 -23.04
C ASP A 26 1.34 5.21 -22.22
N GLY A 27 1.10 5.18 -20.90
CA GLY A 27 1.28 6.33 -20.02
C GLY A 27 1.61 5.98 -18.58
N ASP A 28 2.14 6.96 -17.85
CA ASP A 28 2.53 6.84 -16.44
C ASP A 28 2.56 8.23 -15.75
N GLY A 29 2.53 8.23 -14.43
CA GLY A 29 2.52 9.43 -13.59
C GLY A 29 1.14 9.78 -13.03
N PRO A 30 0.99 10.96 -12.41
CA PRO A 30 2.00 12.00 -12.33
C PRO A 30 3.17 11.63 -11.41
N HIS A 31 4.38 12.05 -11.77
CA HIS A 31 5.54 12.05 -10.88
C HIS A 31 5.87 13.48 -10.49
N VAL A 32 5.86 13.77 -9.19
CA VAL A 32 6.11 15.13 -8.69
C VAL A 32 7.53 15.20 -8.16
N LEU A 33 8.36 16.06 -8.73
CA LEU A 33 9.76 16.24 -8.35
C LEU A 33 9.96 17.61 -7.71
N TRP A 34 10.50 17.63 -6.49
CA TRP A 34 10.73 18.86 -5.74
C TRP A 34 12.08 19.49 -6.04
N GLU A 35 12.08 20.82 -6.15
CA GLU A 35 13.24 21.69 -6.26
C GLU A 35 13.05 22.84 -5.26
N GLY A 36 13.58 22.63 -4.05
CA GLY A 36 13.33 23.53 -2.93
C GLY A 36 11.85 23.56 -2.54
N ARG A 37 11.18 24.70 -2.76
CA ARG A 37 9.75 24.89 -2.45
C ARG A 37 8.84 24.75 -3.67
N GLU A 38 9.42 24.60 -4.85
CA GLU A 38 8.72 24.41 -6.11
C GLU A 38 8.78 22.93 -6.52
N ALA A 39 7.90 22.52 -7.43
CA ALA A 39 7.91 21.17 -7.96
C ALA A 39 7.49 21.14 -9.41
N GLN A 40 8.05 20.19 -10.15
CA GLN A 40 7.58 19.81 -11.48
C GLN A 40 6.70 18.58 -11.39
N VAL A 41 5.63 18.55 -12.18
CA VAL A 41 4.73 17.43 -12.38
C VAL A 41 5.02 16.85 -13.76
N LEU A 42 5.57 15.65 -13.77
CA LEU A 42 5.90 14.90 -14.98
C LEU A 42 4.81 13.86 -15.27
N ARG A 43 4.41 13.76 -16.53
CA ARG A 43 3.47 12.74 -17.02
C ARG A 43 4.02 12.13 -18.29
N LEU A 44 3.92 10.81 -18.42
CA LEU A 44 4.18 10.15 -19.68
C LEU A 44 2.85 9.94 -20.41
N ARG A 45 2.74 10.44 -21.64
CA ARG A 45 1.59 10.21 -22.53
C ARG A 45 2.08 9.90 -23.94
N GLY A 46 1.61 8.81 -24.54
CA GLY A 46 1.97 8.43 -25.91
C GLY A 46 3.50 8.34 -26.12
N GLY A 47 4.23 7.85 -25.10
CA GLY A 47 5.69 7.72 -25.12
C GLY A 47 6.47 9.04 -24.95
N ARG A 48 5.82 10.18 -24.70
CA ARG A 48 6.46 11.48 -24.45
C ARG A 48 6.28 11.93 -23.02
N VAL A 49 7.34 12.46 -22.42
CA VAL A 49 7.29 13.06 -21.09
C VAL A 49 6.87 14.52 -21.23
N GLU A 50 5.77 14.87 -20.59
CA GLU A 50 5.24 16.22 -20.44
C GLU A 50 5.54 16.70 -19.02
N GLY A 51 6.21 17.85 -18.90
CA GLY A 51 6.50 18.49 -17.62
C GLY A 51 5.74 19.79 -17.46
N THR A 52 5.07 19.97 -16.31
CA THR A 52 4.39 21.21 -15.95
C THR A 52 4.74 21.61 -14.52
N PRO A 53 4.80 22.91 -14.18
CA PRO A 53 5.00 23.31 -12.79
C PRO A 53 3.77 22.93 -11.95
N LEU A 54 4.00 22.50 -10.70
CA LEU A 54 2.91 22.34 -9.72
C LEU A 54 2.24 23.72 -9.49
N PRO A 55 0.90 23.81 -9.55
CA PRO A 55 0.22 25.10 -9.36
C PRO A 55 0.54 25.74 -8.00
N ARG A 56 0.44 27.08 -7.92
CA ARG A 56 0.66 27.83 -6.67
C ARG A 56 -0.28 27.40 -5.52
N SER A 57 -1.47 26.89 -5.83
CA SER A 57 -2.40 26.29 -4.86
C SER A 57 -1.84 25.02 -4.19
N ARG A 58 -0.83 24.41 -4.83
CA ARG A 58 -0.23 23.09 -4.52
C ARG A 58 -1.20 21.93 -4.62
N GLU A 59 -2.31 22.13 -5.31
CA GLU A 59 -3.28 21.08 -5.57
C GLU A 59 -2.85 20.28 -6.80
N LEU A 60 -2.48 19.02 -6.57
CA LEU A 60 -2.17 18.07 -7.62
C LEU A 60 -3.47 17.46 -8.15
N ALA A 61 -3.74 17.70 -9.42
CA ALA A 61 -4.79 16.99 -10.14
C ALA A 61 -4.37 15.53 -10.39
N LEU A 62 -5.22 14.60 -9.95
CA LEU A 62 -5.07 13.17 -10.19
C LEU A 62 -6.22 12.74 -11.12
N GLU A 63 -5.92 12.03 -12.20
CA GLU A 63 -6.94 11.69 -13.20
C GLU A 63 -7.94 10.67 -12.64
N GLY A 64 -9.18 11.06 -12.35
CA GLY A 64 -10.19 10.13 -11.82
C GLY A 64 -10.05 9.82 -10.33
N LEU A 65 -9.17 10.50 -9.60
CA LEU A 65 -9.12 10.48 -8.13
C LEU A 65 -9.39 11.89 -7.58
N PRO A 66 -9.89 12.02 -6.34
CA PRO A 66 -9.90 13.31 -5.66
C PRO A 66 -8.49 13.91 -5.61
N GLY A 67 -8.38 15.18 -5.98
CA GLY A 67 -7.12 15.93 -5.98
C GLY A 67 -6.48 15.99 -4.60
N LEU A 68 -5.16 16.17 -4.58
CA LEU A 68 -4.37 16.14 -3.35
C LEU A 68 -3.55 17.42 -3.18
N LYS A 69 -3.68 18.08 -2.02
CA LYS A 69 -2.84 19.21 -1.67
C LYS A 69 -1.48 18.72 -1.17
N LEU A 70 -0.41 19.15 -1.84
CA LEU A 70 0.96 18.75 -1.52
C LEU A 70 1.67 19.77 -0.63
N ASN A 71 2.64 19.29 0.15
CA ASN A 71 3.48 20.13 1.00
C ASN A 71 4.96 19.99 0.57
N PRO A 72 5.68 21.09 0.31
CA PRO A 72 7.11 21.04 0.02
C PRO A 72 7.94 20.51 1.20
N ALA A 73 7.47 20.69 2.44
CA ALA A 73 8.12 20.10 3.59
C ALA A 73 8.08 18.57 3.50
N SER A 74 9.18 17.92 3.92
CA SER A 74 9.21 16.46 4.01
C SER A 74 8.08 15.97 4.91
N PRO A 75 7.34 14.92 4.51
CA PRO A 75 6.30 14.37 5.36
C PRO A 75 6.88 13.87 6.69
N GLU A 76 6.10 13.99 7.76
CA GLU A 76 6.48 13.42 9.05
C GLU A 76 6.17 11.93 9.09
N ALA A 77 6.95 11.19 9.88
CA ALA A 77 6.67 9.78 10.11
C ALA A 77 5.42 9.63 11.00
N PRO A 78 4.45 8.78 10.62
CA PRO A 78 3.25 8.59 11.41
C PRO A 78 3.55 7.82 12.70
N PRO A 79 2.71 7.97 13.75
CA PRO A 79 2.75 7.10 14.93
C PRO A 79 2.71 5.62 14.54
N CYS A 80 3.28 4.76 15.38
CA CYS A 80 3.31 3.32 15.18
C CYS A 80 2.34 2.56 16.10
N GLU A 81 1.53 3.27 16.89
CA GLU A 81 0.56 2.68 17.81
C GLU A 81 -0.80 3.37 17.71
N TYR A 82 -1.87 2.58 17.64
CA TYR A 82 -3.23 3.08 17.51
C TYR A 82 -4.22 2.21 18.29
N PRO A 83 -5.36 2.77 18.75
CA PRO A 83 -6.47 1.96 19.23
C PRO A 83 -7.09 1.15 18.08
N LEU A 84 -7.68 0.00 18.41
CA LEU A 84 -8.42 -0.81 17.44
C LEU A 84 -9.69 -0.06 17.01
N PRO A 85 -9.90 0.20 15.71
CA PRO A 85 -11.15 0.79 15.22
C PRO A 85 -12.30 -0.24 15.29
N PRO A 86 -13.56 0.22 15.18
CA PRO A 86 -14.71 -0.69 15.09
C PRO A 86 -14.64 -1.65 13.90
N ARG A 87 -13.97 -1.24 12.82
CA ARG A 87 -13.74 -2.05 11.62
C ARG A 87 -12.38 -1.76 11.03
N LEU A 88 -11.69 -2.80 10.56
CA LEU A 88 -10.40 -2.70 9.89
C LEU A 88 -10.38 -3.65 8.70
N LEU A 89 -9.88 -3.20 7.55
CA LEU A 89 -9.51 -4.06 6.43
C LEU A 89 -7.99 -4.03 6.28
N ALA A 90 -7.36 -5.19 6.16
CA ALA A 90 -5.94 -5.32 5.87
C ALA A 90 -5.71 -6.10 4.57
N LEU A 91 -4.83 -5.58 3.71
CA LEU A 91 -4.39 -6.19 2.46
C LEU A 91 -2.85 -6.20 2.43
N SER A 92 -2.25 -7.04 1.59
CA SER A 92 -0.80 -7.07 1.35
C SER A 92 -0.49 -7.45 -0.09
N ASP A 93 0.77 -7.22 -0.52
CA ASP A 93 1.31 -7.77 -1.77
C ASP A 93 0.47 -7.38 -2.99
N LEU A 94 0.08 -6.10 -3.06
CA LEU A 94 -0.74 -5.56 -4.15
C LEU A 94 -0.01 -5.67 -5.48
N HIS A 95 1.32 -5.48 -5.50
CA HIS A 95 2.19 -5.67 -6.66
C HIS A 95 1.65 -5.05 -7.96
N GLY A 96 1.23 -3.79 -7.90
CA GLY A 96 0.67 -3.10 -9.06
C GLY A 96 -0.65 -3.68 -9.61
N ASN A 97 -1.31 -4.62 -8.93
CA ASN A 97 -2.62 -5.16 -9.32
C ASN A 97 -3.74 -4.17 -8.94
N TRP A 98 -3.91 -3.16 -9.80
CA TRP A 98 -4.95 -2.16 -9.68
C TRP A 98 -6.35 -2.77 -9.59
N ALA A 99 -6.70 -3.65 -10.53
CA ALA A 99 -8.05 -4.19 -10.66
C ALA A 99 -8.49 -4.96 -9.41
N GLY A 100 -7.69 -5.93 -8.96
CA GLY A 100 -7.99 -6.71 -7.77
C GLY A 100 -8.02 -5.87 -6.49
N THR A 101 -7.12 -4.88 -6.37
CA THR A 101 -7.13 -3.96 -5.23
C THR A 101 -8.41 -3.13 -5.21
N VAL A 102 -8.79 -2.51 -6.32
CA VAL A 102 -10.00 -1.67 -6.42
C VAL A 102 -11.25 -2.48 -6.13
N GLU A 103 -11.33 -3.71 -6.65
CA GLU A 103 -12.42 -4.64 -6.39
C GLU A 103 -12.58 -4.92 -4.90
N LEU A 104 -11.52 -5.37 -4.20
CA LEU A 104 -11.59 -5.65 -2.76
C LEU A 104 -11.94 -4.40 -1.93
N LEU A 105 -11.34 -3.25 -2.24
CA LEU A 105 -11.60 -2.01 -1.52
C LEU A 105 -13.06 -1.57 -1.67
N ARG A 106 -13.66 -1.71 -2.86
CA ARG A 106 -15.07 -1.38 -3.09
C ARG A 106 -16.01 -2.41 -2.48
N ALA A 107 -15.73 -3.70 -2.66
CA ALA A 107 -16.53 -4.79 -2.12
C ALA A 107 -16.68 -4.72 -0.59
N HIS A 108 -15.64 -4.25 0.11
CA HIS A 108 -15.66 -4.07 1.56
C HIS A 108 -16.00 -2.65 2.03
N GLY A 109 -16.44 -1.79 1.11
CA GLY A 109 -16.94 -0.44 1.39
C GLY A 109 -15.88 0.55 1.88
N VAL A 110 -14.61 0.30 1.55
CA VAL A 110 -13.52 1.24 1.88
C VAL A 110 -13.64 2.52 1.05
N MET A 111 -14.04 2.37 -0.21
CA MET A 111 -14.28 3.48 -1.13
C MET A 111 -15.47 3.22 -2.05
N ASP A 112 -16.05 4.29 -2.60
CA ASP A 112 -17.09 4.23 -3.62
C ASP A 112 -16.54 4.16 -5.06
N GLU A 113 -17.45 4.21 -6.03
CA GLU A 113 -17.12 4.20 -7.47
C GLU A 113 -16.32 5.43 -7.93
N GLN A 114 -16.39 6.53 -7.17
CA GLN A 114 -15.65 7.76 -7.41
C GLN A 114 -14.35 7.83 -6.57
N PHE A 115 -13.92 6.70 -6.00
CA PHE A 115 -12.72 6.59 -5.15
C PHE A 115 -12.76 7.49 -3.92
N ARG A 116 -13.97 7.78 -3.42
CA ARG A 116 -14.16 8.53 -2.19
C ARG A 116 -14.19 7.58 -1.00
N TRP A 117 -13.53 7.95 0.08
CA TRP A 117 -13.51 7.17 1.32
C TRP A 117 -14.92 7.01 1.90
N THR A 118 -15.35 5.77 2.08
CA THR A 118 -16.66 5.41 2.67
C THR A 118 -16.55 4.53 3.92
N PHE A 119 -15.33 4.27 4.40
CA PHE A 119 -15.10 3.38 5.55
C PHE A 119 -15.31 4.05 6.92
N GLY A 120 -15.87 5.27 6.96
CA GLY A 120 -16.13 6.02 8.19
C GLY A 120 -14.89 6.15 9.08
N ARG A 121 -15.00 5.79 10.36
CA ARG A 121 -13.88 5.74 11.33
C ARG A 121 -13.08 4.44 11.27
N GLY A 122 -13.26 3.63 10.23
CA GLY A 122 -12.51 2.39 10.05
C GLY A 122 -11.06 2.64 9.67
N HIS A 123 -10.23 1.59 9.74
CA HIS A 123 -8.86 1.65 9.25
C HIS A 123 -8.67 0.74 8.03
N LEU A 124 -7.94 1.22 7.02
CA LEU A 124 -7.32 0.39 5.98
C LEU A 124 -5.85 0.19 6.33
N VAL A 125 -5.35 -1.04 6.29
CA VAL A 125 -3.92 -1.36 6.47
C VAL A 125 -3.40 -2.04 5.21
N ILE A 126 -2.35 -1.48 4.61
CA ILE A 126 -1.61 -2.12 3.53
C ILE A 126 -0.27 -2.60 4.11
N VAL A 127 -0.11 -3.91 4.20
CA VAL A 127 1.01 -4.59 4.86
C VAL A 127 2.19 -4.78 3.88
N GLY A 128 2.52 -3.72 3.15
CA GLY A 128 3.65 -3.68 2.22
C GLY A 128 3.39 -4.29 0.84
N ASP A 129 4.43 -4.17 0.01
CA ASP A 129 4.53 -4.68 -1.36
C ASP A 129 3.43 -4.15 -2.28
N VAL A 130 3.31 -2.82 -2.34
CA VAL A 130 2.54 -2.14 -3.38
C VAL A 130 3.32 -2.12 -4.70
N ALA A 131 4.64 -2.00 -4.58
CA ALA A 131 5.61 -1.92 -5.66
C ALA A 131 5.77 -3.21 -6.49
N ASP A 132 6.42 -3.04 -7.64
CA ASP A 132 6.91 -4.09 -8.55
C ASP A 132 5.85 -4.99 -9.19
N ARG A 133 6.31 -5.80 -10.16
CA ARG A 133 5.55 -6.78 -10.97
C ARG A 133 4.44 -6.21 -11.84
N GLY A 134 3.40 -5.61 -11.27
CA GLY A 134 2.24 -5.08 -12.00
C GLY A 134 2.45 -3.69 -12.59
N ALA A 135 1.57 -3.29 -13.51
CA ALA A 135 1.67 -2.03 -14.24
C ALA A 135 0.96 -0.83 -13.57
N GLY A 136 0.28 -1.06 -12.43
CA GLY A 136 -0.52 -0.07 -11.71
C GLY A 136 0.11 0.48 -10.42
N VAL A 137 1.44 0.41 -10.27
CA VAL A 137 2.15 0.82 -9.05
C VAL A 137 1.96 2.31 -8.76
N THR A 138 2.18 3.17 -9.77
CA THR A 138 2.01 4.62 -9.64
C THR A 138 0.58 4.98 -9.21
N GLU A 139 -0.40 4.40 -9.89
CA GLU A 139 -1.82 4.61 -9.65
C GLU A 139 -2.22 4.16 -8.25
N LEU A 140 -1.76 2.99 -7.80
CA LEU A 140 -2.02 2.48 -6.45
C LEU A 140 -1.45 3.39 -5.37
N TYR A 141 -0.22 3.89 -5.52
CA TYR A 141 0.34 4.81 -4.52
C TYR A 141 -0.43 6.12 -4.43
N TRP A 142 -0.87 6.68 -5.56
CA TRP A 142 -1.72 7.88 -5.55
C TRP A 142 -3.11 7.61 -4.97
N LEU A 143 -3.71 6.45 -5.25
CA LEU A 143 -4.97 6.04 -4.63
C LEU A 143 -4.83 5.93 -3.11
N ILE A 144 -3.82 5.21 -2.62
CA ILE A 144 -3.56 5.04 -1.18
C ILE A 144 -3.38 6.40 -0.52
N ARG A 145 -2.61 7.29 -1.14
CA ARG A 145 -2.36 8.63 -0.60
C ARG A 145 -3.58 9.54 -0.63
N SER A 146 -4.41 9.45 -1.67
CA SER A 146 -5.71 10.15 -1.72
C SER A 146 -6.64 9.64 -0.62
N LEU A 147 -6.75 8.32 -0.45
CA LEU A 147 -7.55 7.70 0.62
C LEU A 147 -7.02 8.06 2.01
N GLU A 148 -5.69 8.16 2.22
CA GLU A 148 -5.08 8.62 3.48
C GLU A 148 -5.61 10.01 3.88
N ALA A 149 -5.61 10.96 2.93
CA ALA A 149 -6.11 12.31 3.16
C ALA A 149 -7.63 12.37 3.42
N GLN A 150 -8.40 11.53 2.72
CA GLN A 150 -9.84 11.46 2.87
C GLN A 150 -10.26 10.79 4.18
N ALA A 151 -9.62 9.68 4.54
CA ALA A 151 -9.86 8.94 5.78
C ALA A 151 -9.63 9.84 7.00
N ALA A 152 -8.55 10.63 7.00
CA ALA A 152 -8.26 11.57 8.08
C ALA A 152 -9.42 12.57 8.33
N LYS A 153 -10.04 13.10 7.26
CA LYS A 153 -11.22 14.00 7.37
C LYS A 153 -12.43 13.29 7.99
N ALA A 154 -12.58 11.99 7.74
CA ALA A 154 -13.64 11.15 8.29
C ALA A 154 -13.32 10.54 9.67
N LYS A 155 -12.19 10.92 10.30
CA LYS A 155 -11.65 10.30 11.52
C LYS A 155 -11.38 8.79 11.37
N GLY A 156 -11.21 8.32 10.13
CA GLY A 156 -10.65 7.01 9.78
C GLY A 156 -9.15 7.11 9.54
N ARG A 157 -8.55 6.03 9.04
CA ARG A 157 -7.12 5.99 8.77
C ARG A 157 -6.74 5.03 7.64
N VAL A 158 -5.71 5.39 6.89
CA VAL A 158 -4.96 4.47 6.05
C VAL A 158 -3.57 4.30 6.65
N HIS A 159 -3.14 3.05 6.81
CA HIS A 159 -1.80 2.69 7.27
C HIS A 159 -1.08 2.01 6.11
N LEU A 160 -0.10 2.69 5.51
CA LEU A 160 0.81 2.05 4.56
C LEU A 160 2.08 1.65 5.31
N LEU A 161 2.37 0.35 5.33
CA LEU A 161 3.65 -0.19 5.78
C LEU A 161 4.55 -0.46 4.58
N LEU A 162 5.87 -0.49 4.81
CA LEU A 162 6.84 -0.88 3.79
C LEU A 162 7.03 -2.39 3.77
N GLY A 163 6.87 -2.97 2.57
CA GLY A 163 7.35 -4.30 2.24
C GLY A 163 8.77 -4.29 1.69
N ASN A 164 9.27 -5.47 1.29
CA ASN A 164 10.62 -5.55 0.75
C ASN A 164 10.72 -4.93 -0.65
N HIS A 165 9.68 -5.04 -1.47
CA HIS A 165 9.68 -4.43 -2.81
C HIS A 165 9.58 -2.90 -2.73
N ASP A 166 8.81 -2.37 -1.78
CA ASP A 166 8.74 -0.91 -1.57
C ASP A 166 10.11 -0.37 -1.10
N ALA A 167 10.79 -1.09 -0.19
CA ALA A 167 12.12 -0.73 0.27
C ALA A 167 13.17 -0.82 -0.86
N MET A 168 13.15 -1.88 -1.66
CA MET A 168 14.01 -2.03 -2.85
C MET A 168 13.83 -0.86 -3.81
N LEU A 169 12.58 -0.52 -4.14
CA LEU A 169 12.26 0.53 -5.09
C LEU A 169 12.72 1.92 -4.61
N VAL A 170 12.51 2.23 -3.33
CA VAL A 170 12.98 3.49 -2.70
C VAL A 170 14.51 3.58 -2.69
N ARG A 171 15.20 2.45 -2.56
CA ARG A 171 16.68 2.32 -2.61
C ARG A 171 17.24 2.33 -4.04
N GLY A 172 16.40 2.33 -5.06
CA GLY A 172 16.83 2.27 -6.47
C GLY A 172 17.20 0.87 -6.95
N GLU A 173 16.76 -0.18 -6.24
CA GLU A 173 16.87 -1.57 -6.66
C GLU A 173 15.68 -1.89 -7.58
N HIS A 174 15.91 -2.11 -8.88
CA HIS A 174 14.86 -2.20 -9.90
C HIS A 174 14.64 -3.60 -10.48
N ARG A 175 15.10 -4.65 -9.77
CA ARG A 175 15.12 -6.03 -10.28
C ARG A 175 13.75 -6.53 -10.73
N ASP A 176 12.70 -6.22 -9.96
CA ASP A 176 11.35 -6.79 -10.15
C ASP A 176 10.35 -5.75 -10.69
N VAL A 177 10.85 -4.58 -11.11
CA VAL A 177 10.05 -3.48 -11.67
C VAL A 177 9.40 -3.92 -12.98
N ASN A 178 8.11 -3.62 -13.14
CA ASN A 178 7.39 -3.93 -14.38
C ASN A 178 8.09 -3.29 -15.59
N PRO A 179 8.28 -4.01 -16.72
CA PRO A 179 8.95 -3.50 -17.91
C PRO A 179 8.40 -2.18 -18.44
N LYS A 180 7.11 -1.88 -18.25
CA LYS A 180 6.48 -0.60 -18.57
C LYS A 180 7.28 0.58 -18.02
N TYR A 181 7.67 0.54 -16.74
CA TYR A 181 8.40 1.63 -16.09
C TYR A 181 9.83 1.76 -16.60
N LEU A 182 10.49 0.63 -16.86
CA LEU A 182 11.84 0.61 -17.45
C LEU A 182 11.85 1.23 -18.84
N GLN A 183 10.90 0.84 -19.69
CA GLN A 183 10.74 1.37 -21.05
C GLN A 183 10.36 2.85 -21.03
N ALA A 184 9.48 3.24 -20.11
CA ALA A 184 9.00 4.61 -19.94
C ALA A 184 10.12 5.59 -19.55
N TRP A 185 10.95 5.23 -18.58
CA TRP A 185 11.79 6.21 -17.87
C TRP A 185 13.30 6.05 -18.05
N SER A 186 13.82 4.89 -18.46
CA SER A 186 15.28 4.67 -18.47
C SER A 186 16.04 5.61 -19.42
N GLY A 187 15.42 6.04 -20.52
CA GLY A 187 15.99 6.99 -21.47
C GLY A 187 15.65 8.47 -21.19
N GLN A 188 14.88 8.76 -20.13
CA GLN A 188 14.41 10.10 -19.82
C GLN A 188 15.33 10.80 -18.81
N PRO A 189 15.39 12.14 -18.80
CA PRO A 189 16.10 12.89 -17.76
C PRO A 189 15.66 12.46 -16.35
N GLY A 190 16.63 12.09 -15.51
CA GLY A 190 16.38 11.59 -14.15
C GLY A 190 16.13 10.07 -14.04
N GLY A 191 15.88 9.38 -15.15
CA GLY A 191 15.74 7.93 -15.17
C GLY A 191 14.65 7.40 -14.24
N LEU A 192 14.86 6.19 -13.70
CA LEU A 192 13.95 5.57 -12.71
C LEU A 192 13.92 6.30 -11.36
N LYS A 193 14.85 7.24 -11.10
CA LYS A 193 14.83 8.06 -9.88
C LYS A 193 13.62 9.00 -9.86
N VAL A 194 12.99 9.27 -11.02
CA VAL A 194 11.76 10.04 -11.11
C VAL A 194 10.62 9.37 -10.33
N LEU A 195 10.60 8.03 -10.29
CA LEU A 195 9.54 7.27 -9.64
C LEU A 195 9.57 7.48 -8.11
N PHE A 196 10.68 7.11 -7.46
CA PHE A 196 10.77 7.04 -5.99
C PHE A 196 12.11 7.54 -5.40
N GLY A 197 12.89 8.30 -6.16
CA GLY A 197 14.13 8.93 -5.66
C GLY A 197 13.88 10.01 -4.62
N GLY A 198 14.94 10.53 -4.00
CA GLY A 198 14.85 11.50 -2.89
C GLY A 198 14.17 12.84 -3.24
N ARG A 199 14.10 13.21 -4.52
CA ARG A 199 13.34 14.39 -5.00
C ARG A 199 11.88 14.07 -5.33
N SER A 200 11.54 12.80 -5.53
CA SER A 200 10.16 12.37 -5.83
C SER A 200 9.28 12.57 -4.61
N GLU A 201 8.11 13.15 -4.80
CA GLU A 201 7.12 13.31 -3.75
C GLU A 201 6.69 11.95 -3.15
N LEU A 202 6.46 10.94 -4.00
CA LEU A 202 6.17 9.60 -3.52
C LEU A 202 7.40 8.98 -2.85
N GLY A 203 8.60 9.21 -3.38
CA GLY A 203 9.85 8.76 -2.77
C GLY A 203 10.09 9.33 -1.37
N ARG A 204 9.83 10.62 -1.16
CA ARG A 204 9.91 11.28 0.17
C ARG A 204 8.84 10.74 1.12
N TRP A 205 7.63 10.55 0.62
CA TRP A 205 6.52 10.00 1.41
C TRP A 205 6.78 8.56 1.84
N LEU A 206 7.25 7.68 0.96
CA LEU A 206 7.55 6.28 1.29
C LEU A 206 8.65 6.14 2.36
N ARG A 207 9.72 6.96 2.30
CA ARG A 207 10.79 6.98 3.32
C ARG A 207 10.34 7.32 4.74
N THR A 208 9.11 7.82 4.90
CA THR A 208 8.55 8.17 6.21
C THR A 208 7.65 7.08 6.77
N ARG A 209 7.28 6.08 5.95
CA ARG A 209 6.36 5.01 6.35
C ARG A 209 6.99 4.09 7.39
N ASN A 210 6.13 3.50 8.20
CA ASN A 210 6.53 2.51 9.20
C ASN A 210 6.77 1.15 8.51
N VAL A 211 7.66 0.34 9.09
CA VAL A 211 7.81 -1.08 8.77
C VAL A 211 6.90 -1.95 9.64
N ALA A 212 6.52 -1.45 10.83
CA ALA A 212 5.62 -2.14 11.74
C ALA A 212 4.68 -1.16 12.46
N VAL A 213 3.43 -1.56 12.68
CA VAL A 213 2.44 -0.80 13.45
C VAL A 213 1.65 -1.72 14.37
N ARG A 214 1.33 -1.26 15.57
CA ARG A 214 0.41 -1.94 16.49
C ARG A 214 -0.93 -1.24 16.50
N ILE A 215 -2.00 -1.98 16.21
CA ILE A 215 -3.39 -1.47 16.24
C ILE A 215 -4.22 -2.33 17.20
N GLY A 216 -4.55 -1.77 18.36
CA GLY A 216 -5.03 -2.53 19.51
C GLY A 216 -4.00 -3.57 19.92
N THR A 217 -4.38 -4.84 19.89
CA THR A 217 -3.50 -5.97 20.21
C THR A 217 -2.92 -6.67 18.97
N HIS A 218 -3.05 -6.09 17.78
CA HIS A 218 -2.54 -6.69 16.54
C HIS A 218 -1.29 -5.95 16.09
N LEU A 219 -0.19 -6.67 15.91
CA LEU A 219 1.02 -6.18 15.25
C LEU A 219 0.89 -6.43 13.74
N PHE A 220 1.22 -5.44 12.92
CA PHE A 220 1.26 -5.57 11.46
C PHE A 220 2.67 -5.28 10.99
N LEU A 221 3.23 -6.15 10.15
CA LEU A 221 4.50 -5.96 9.44
C LEU A 221 4.57 -6.91 8.25
N HIS A 222 5.38 -6.58 7.24
CA HIS A 222 5.32 -7.30 5.97
C HIS A 222 5.77 -8.76 6.03
N GLY A 223 6.99 -9.05 6.51
CA GLY A 223 7.54 -10.40 6.56
C GLY A 223 7.24 -11.10 7.89
N GLY A 224 7.85 -10.61 8.97
CA GLY A 224 7.69 -11.20 10.30
C GLY A 224 8.79 -10.85 11.29
N VAL A 225 8.68 -11.37 12.51
CA VAL A 225 9.65 -11.15 13.58
C VAL A 225 10.45 -12.41 13.80
N SER A 226 11.74 -12.37 13.45
CA SER A 226 12.69 -13.45 13.70
C SER A 226 13.29 -13.37 15.11
N THR A 227 13.87 -14.46 15.60
CA THR A 227 14.62 -14.45 16.88
C THR A 227 15.86 -13.56 16.79
N GLU A 228 16.50 -13.46 15.63
CA GLU A 228 17.62 -12.54 15.40
C GLU A 228 17.18 -11.08 15.44
N LEU A 229 15.95 -10.76 14.99
CA LEU A 229 15.39 -9.42 15.13
C LEU A 229 15.07 -9.11 16.60
N LEU A 230 14.53 -10.07 17.34
CA LEU A 230 14.28 -9.91 18.78
C LEU A 230 15.58 -9.66 19.55
N ALA A 231 16.67 -10.33 19.19
CA ALA A 231 17.99 -10.13 19.77
C ALA A 231 18.54 -8.71 19.56
N GLN A 232 18.01 -7.93 18.60
CA GLN A 232 18.37 -6.51 18.44
C GLN A 232 17.81 -5.62 19.57
N GLY A 233 16.86 -6.10 20.39
CA GLY A 233 16.32 -5.36 21.53
C GLY A 233 15.53 -4.09 21.15
N LEU A 234 15.00 -4.01 19.93
CA LEU A 234 14.33 -2.82 19.41
C LEU A 234 12.84 -2.82 19.77
N GLY A 235 12.41 -1.83 20.56
CA GLY A 235 10.99 -1.50 20.67
C GLY A 235 10.41 -0.95 19.35
N LEU A 236 9.08 -0.91 19.23
CA LEU A 236 8.39 -0.59 17.98
C LEU A 236 8.80 0.77 17.36
N GLN A 237 8.94 1.81 18.18
CA GLN A 237 9.39 3.13 17.71
C GLN A 237 10.84 3.11 17.21
N ALA A 238 11.73 2.42 17.95
CA ALA A 238 13.14 2.30 17.59
C ALA A 238 13.33 1.47 16.31
N LEU A 239 12.55 0.39 16.14
CA LEU A 239 12.51 -0.42 14.93
C LEU A 239 12.18 0.43 13.70
N ASN A 240 11.08 1.19 13.75
CA ASN A 240 10.66 2.06 12.64
C ASN A 240 11.65 3.19 12.36
N ALA A 241 12.24 3.79 13.40
CA ALA A 241 13.24 4.85 13.23
C ALA A 241 14.53 4.30 12.61
N ARG A 242 15.00 3.13 13.05
CA ARG A 242 16.19 2.46 12.52
C ARG A 242 15.97 2.01 11.07
N PHE A 243 14.81 1.41 10.76
CA PHE A 243 14.48 0.99 9.40
C PHE A 243 14.57 2.15 8.40
N ARG A 244 14.01 3.32 8.75
CA ARG A 244 14.08 4.51 7.90
C ARG A 244 15.51 5.02 7.67
N LYS A 245 16.41 4.89 8.66
CA LYS A 245 17.84 5.19 8.47
C LYS A 245 18.51 4.16 7.55
N GLU A 246 18.17 2.89 7.74
CA GLU A 246 18.68 1.77 6.93
C GLU A 246 18.23 1.82 5.46
N LEU A 247 17.17 2.55 5.12
CA LEU A 247 16.80 2.82 3.72
C LEU A 247 17.80 3.72 2.99
N GLU A 248 18.56 4.54 3.71
CA GLU A 248 19.47 5.54 3.11
C GLU A 248 20.92 5.05 2.99
N VAL A 249 21.25 3.89 3.56
CA VAL A 249 22.61 3.34 3.48
C VAL A 249 22.79 2.50 2.20
N PRO A 250 23.90 2.63 1.44
CA PRO A 250 24.10 1.88 0.20
C PRO A 250 24.17 0.37 0.40
N GLU A 251 24.82 -0.09 1.47
CA GLU A 251 24.92 -1.52 1.80
C GLU A 251 23.54 -2.10 2.16
N ARG A 252 23.41 -3.43 2.19
CA ARG A 252 22.19 -4.09 2.68
C ARG A 252 22.33 -4.40 4.18
N PRO A 253 21.73 -3.60 5.07
CA PRO A 253 21.81 -3.78 6.51
C PRO A 253 20.86 -4.88 7.01
N PHE A 254 20.95 -5.18 8.31
CA PHE A 254 20.23 -6.28 8.94
C PHE A 254 18.70 -6.21 8.76
N LEU A 255 18.05 -5.05 8.90
CA LEU A 255 16.58 -4.99 8.80
C LEU A 255 16.09 -5.19 7.36
N LEU A 256 16.98 -5.12 6.37
CA LEU A 256 16.73 -5.41 4.97
C LEU A 256 17.25 -6.81 4.55
N SER A 257 17.74 -7.61 5.51
CA SER A 257 18.17 -9.00 5.30
C SER A 257 17.01 -9.98 5.36
N THR A 258 17.26 -11.26 5.03
CA THR A 258 16.27 -12.36 5.11
C THR A 258 15.76 -12.64 6.51
N LYS A 259 16.47 -12.19 7.55
CA LYS A 259 16.02 -12.26 8.95
C LYS A 259 15.37 -10.96 9.43
N GLY A 260 15.34 -9.94 8.59
CA GLY A 260 14.71 -8.65 8.87
C GLY A 260 13.18 -8.66 8.74
N PRO A 261 12.52 -7.59 9.23
CA PRO A 261 11.07 -7.49 9.34
C PRO A 261 10.31 -7.57 8.01
N VAL A 262 10.97 -7.31 6.87
CA VAL A 262 10.34 -7.30 5.54
C VAL A 262 10.64 -8.55 4.71
N TRP A 263 11.48 -9.48 5.17
CA TRP A 263 11.81 -10.69 4.40
C TRP A 263 11.61 -11.99 5.16
N TYR A 264 11.53 -11.96 6.49
CA TYR A 264 11.45 -13.18 7.27
C TYR A 264 10.16 -13.97 6.99
N ARG A 265 10.28 -15.27 6.69
CA ARG A 265 9.16 -16.15 6.31
C ARG A 265 8.78 -17.19 7.36
N GLY A 266 9.56 -17.33 8.43
CA GLY A 266 9.43 -18.46 9.35
C GLY A 266 8.15 -18.47 10.20
N LEU A 267 7.36 -17.38 10.22
CA LEU A 267 6.07 -17.35 10.94
C LEU A 267 4.96 -18.17 10.27
N ILE A 268 5.15 -18.55 9.00
CA ILE A 268 4.20 -19.36 8.23
C ILE A 268 4.83 -20.74 8.02
N PRO A 269 4.33 -21.80 8.68
CA PRO A 269 4.94 -23.12 8.60
C PRO A 269 5.03 -23.66 7.17
N GLY A 270 6.19 -24.21 6.80
CA GLY A 270 6.45 -24.79 5.49
C GLY A 270 6.50 -23.78 4.34
N ALA A 271 6.53 -22.48 4.63
CA ALA A 271 6.51 -21.42 3.63
C ALA A 271 7.77 -21.34 2.76
N ASP A 272 8.93 -21.69 3.33
CA ASP A 272 10.22 -21.53 2.66
C ASP A 272 11.18 -22.70 2.99
N PRO A 273 10.81 -23.94 2.59
CA PRO A 273 11.52 -25.15 3.01
C PRO A 273 13.00 -25.12 2.61
N GLY A 274 13.88 -25.43 3.56
CA GLY A 274 15.32 -25.48 3.35
C GLY A 274 16.01 -24.11 3.28
N ARG A 275 15.27 -23.00 3.39
CA ARG A 275 15.83 -21.63 3.39
C ARG A 275 15.57 -20.89 4.69
N THR A 276 14.34 -20.99 5.21
CA THR A 276 13.96 -20.39 6.48
C THR A 276 13.39 -21.46 7.39
N ALA A 277 13.93 -21.58 8.60
CA ALA A 277 13.36 -22.46 9.62
C ALA A 277 12.02 -21.91 10.11
N ASP A 278 11.05 -22.81 10.26
CA ASP A 278 9.75 -22.50 10.85
C ASP A 278 9.92 -22.09 12.31
N ALA A 279 9.28 -20.99 12.69
CA ALA A 279 9.20 -20.57 14.07
C ALA A 279 8.34 -21.53 14.87
N THR A 280 8.77 -21.85 16.09
CA THR A 280 7.93 -22.52 17.08
C THR A 280 6.87 -21.56 17.61
N THR A 281 5.75 -22.07 18.12
CA THR A 281 4.74 -21.23 18.78
C THR A 281 5.32 -20.44 19.96
N GLY A 282 6.33 -20.98 20.67
CA GLY A 282 7.01 -20.27 21.74
C GLY A 282 7.80 -19.05 21.25
N GLU A 283 8.48 -19.16 20.11
CA GLU A 283 9.16 -18.01 19.49
C GLU A 283 8.17 -16.95 18.99
N VAL A 284 7.01 -17.37 18.47
CA VAL A 284 5.91 -16.45 18.14
C VAL A 284 5.41 -15.72 19.39
N ASP A 285 5.21 -16.43 20.50
CA ASP A 285 4.76 -15.84 21.77
C ASP A 285 5.79 -14.82 22.31
N LEU A 286 7.08 -15.13 22.22
CA LEU A 286 8.15 -14.19 22.56
C LEU A 286 8.11 -12.93 21.68
N ALA A 287 7.92 -13.11 20.36
CA ALA A 287 7.80 -11.99 19.44
C ALA A 287 6.61 -11.10 19.77
N LEU A 288 5.43 -11.69 20.01
CA LEU A 288 4.22 -10.96 20.38
C LEU A 288 4.39 -10.24 21.71
N SER A 289 4.99 -10.88 22.71
CA SER A 289 5.27 -10.27 24.01
C SER A 289 6.19 -9.05 23.89
N ALA A 290 7.27 -9.14 23.10
CA ALA A 290 8.22 -8.04 22.90
C ALA A 290 7.56 -6.78 22.31
N PHE A 291 6.50 -6.94 21.51
CA PHE A 291 5.74 -5.84 20.93
C PHE A 291 4.39 -5.59 21.62
N GLY A 292 4.11 -6.25 22.76
CA GLY A 292 2.84 -6.13 23.48
C GLY A 292 1.61 -6.41 22.61
N ALA A 293 1.70 -7.42 21.73
CA ALA A 293 0.64 -7.86 20.84
C ALA A 293 0.11 -9.24 21.26
N LYS A 294 -1.05 -9.62 20.71
CA LYS A 294 -1.66 -10.95 20.85
C LYS A 294 -1.73 -11.72 19.53
N ALA A 295 -1.66 -11.00 18.42
CA ALA A 295 -1.56 -11.58 17.09
C ALA A 295 -0.69 -10.70 16.21
N VAL A 296 -0.03 -11.31 15.22
CA VAL A 296 0.75 -10.66 14.19
C VAL A 296 0.15 -10.93 12.83
N VAL A 297 -0.01 -9.89 12.02
CA VAL A 297 -0.55 -9.93 10.66
C VAL A 297 0.59 -9.70 9.69
N VAL A 298 0.79 -10.65 8.77
CA VAL A 298 1.92 -10.65 7.84
C VAL A 298 1.49 -10.88 6.40
N GLY A 299 2.23 -10.28 5.47
CA GLY A 299 2.14 -10.51 4.03
C GLY A 299 3.25 -11.43 3.55
N HIS A 300 3.88 -11.07 2.43
CA HIS A 300 5.14 -11.59 1.87
C HIS A 300 5.13 -13.05 1.38
N THR A 301 4.53 -13.92 2.18
CA THR A 301 4.40 -15.36 1.95
C THR A 301 3.02 -15.67 1.42
N THR A 302 2.98 -16.11 0.16
CA THR A 302 1.74 -16.30 -0.56
C THR A 302 1.01 -17.54 -0.12
N LEU A 303 -0.22 -17.34 0.29
CA LEU A 303 -1.14 -18.39 0.67
C LEU A 303 -2.22 -18.54 -0.41
N PRO A 304 -2.86 -19.72 -0.50
CA PRO A 304 -4.05 -19.89 -1.34
C PRO A 304 -5.23 -19.02 -0.89
N ARG A 305 -5.27 -18.66 0.40
CA ARG A 305 -6.31 -17.87 1.05
C ARG A 305 -5.75 -17.25 2.32
N VAL A 306 -6.41 -16.24 2.88
CA VAL A 306 -6.06 -15.71 4.21
C VAL A 306 -6.18 -16.84 5.24
N ALA A 307 -5.19 -17.00 6.12
CA ALA A 307 -5.16 -18.12 7.05
C ALA A 307 -4.58 -17.74 8.42
N ALA A 308 -5.09 -18.42 9.45
CA ALA A 308 -4.56 -18.37 10.80
C ALA A 308 -3.56 -19.53 11.02
N HIS A 309 -2.44 -19.21 11.67
CA HIS A 309 -1.41 -20.16 12.09
C HIS A 309 -1.13 -19.97 13.60
N HIS A 310 -0.43 -20.93 14.21
CA HIS A 310 -0.07 -20.88 15.63
C HIS A 310 -1.28 -20.62 16.56
N GLY A 311 -2.43 -21.22 16.25
CA GLY A 311 -3.66 -21.03 17.02
C GLY A 311 -4.20 -19.58 16.99
N GLY A 312 -4.08 -18.89 15.86
CA GLY A 312 -4.58 -17.52 15.67
C GLY A 312 -3.58 -16.41 16.04
N ARG A 313 -2.37 -16.78 16.45
CA ARG A 313 -1.29 -15.82 16.78
C ARG A 313 -0.67 -15.20 15.53
N VAL A 314 -0.66 -15.90 14.40
CA VAL A 314 -0.15 -15.39 13.12
C VAL A 314 -1.28 -15.43 12.09
N LEU A 315 -1.55 -14.29 11.46
CA LEU A 315 -2.54 -14.15 10.38
C LEU A 315 -1.79 -13.82 9.08
N GLY A 316 -1.70 -14.78 8.17
CA GLY A 316 -1.09 -14.58 6.85
C GLY A 316 -2.11 -14.04 5.85
N ILE A 317 -1.80 -12.92 5.20
CA ILE A 317 -2.75 -12.16 4.37
C ILE A 317 -2.29 -11.88 2.93
N ASP A 318 -1.13 -12.35 2.49
CA ASP A 318 -0.78 -12.38 1.06
C ASP A 318 -1.56 -13.52 0.39
N ALA A 319 -2.75 -13.21 -0.09
CA ALA A 319 -3.70 -14.19 -0.62
C ALA A 319 -4.15 -13.83 -2.05
N GLY A 320 -3.21 -13.85 -3.00
CA GLY A 320 -3.54 -13.99 -4.43
C GLY A 320 -3.57 -12.71 -5.27
N LEU A 321 -3.51 -11.52 -4.67
CA LEU A 321 -3.51 -10.25 -5.43
C LEU A 321 -2.37 -10.17 -6.45
N LYS A 322 -1.16 -10.57 -6.08
CA LYS A 322 -0.02 -10.54 -7.00
C LYS A 322 -0.08 -11.51 -8.18
N ARG A 323 -1.01 -12.47 -8.17
CA ARG A 323 -1.23 -13.41 -9.28
C ARG A 323 -2.21 -12.88 -10.34
N GLY A 324 -2.63 -11.61 -10.22
CA GLY A 324 -3.55 -10.95 -11.15
C GLY A 324 -5.03 -11.23 -10.90
N GLY A 325 -5.37 -12.01 -9.87
CA GLY A 325 -6.74 -12.23 -9.43
C GLY A 325 -7.21 -11.20 -8.40
N SER A 326 -8.45 -11.34 -7.95
CA SER A 326 -9.08 -10.45 -6.96
C SER A 326 -8.50 -10.59 -5.55
N GLY A 327 -7.96 -11.76 -5.22
CA GLY A 327 -7.35 -12.08 -3.92
C GLY A 327 -8.31 -12.05 -2.73
N GLU A 328 -7.77 -12.17 -1.51
CA GLU A 328 -8.52 -12.02 -0.25
C GLU A 328 -7.83 -10.99 0.66
N GLY A 329 -8.59 -10.43 1.61
CA GLY A 329 -8.08 -9.57 2.68
C GLY A 329 -8.44 -10.09 4.07
N LEU A 330 -7.86 -9.49 5.11
CA LEU A 330 -8.28 -9.69 6.49
C LEU A 330 -9.22 -8.56 6.93
N TYR A 331 -10.44 -8.90 7.33
CA TYR A 331 -11.37 -7.97 7.94
C TYR A 331 -11.44 -8.21 9.45
N LEU A 332 -11.25 -7.16 10.25
CA LEU A 332 -11.53 -7.20 11.69
C LEU A 332 -12.83 -6.45 11.96
N ASP A 333 -13.86 -7.15 12.42
CA ASP A 333 -15.10 -6.54 12.93
C ASP A 333 -15.08 -6.56 14.45
N ARG A 334 -14.89 -5.39 15.07
CA ARG A 334 -14.68 -5.24 16.53
C ARG A 334 -13.62 -6.21 17.08
N GLY A 335 -12.56 -6.44 16.29
CA GLY A 335 -11.45 -7.32 16.63
C GLY A 335 -11.65 -8.80 16.30
N LYS A 336 -12.82 -9.22 15.82
CA LYS A 336 -13.04 -10.59 15.33
C LYS A 336 -12.53 -10.72 13.89
N PRO A 337 -11.65 -11.70 13.59
CA PRO A 337 -11.08 -11.85 12.26
C PRO A 337 -12.01 -12.59 11.30
N PHE A 338 -12.07 -12.09 10.07
CA PHE A 338 -12.75 -12.69 8.93
C PHE A 338 -11.87 -12.61 7.69
N ARG A 339 -12.00 -13.59 6.81
CA ARG A 339 -11.55 -13.48 5.42
C ARG A 339 -12.50 -12.55 4.68
N ALA A 340 -11.93 -11.56 4.01
CA ALA A 340 -12.62 -10.57 3.19
C ALA A 340 -12.54 -11.04 1.73
N LEU A 341 -13.67 -11.48 1.16
CA LEU A 341 -13.71 -12.08 -0.17
C LEU A 341 -13.97 -11.02 -1.27
N PRO A 342 -13.60 -11.29 -2.54
CA PRO A 342 -13.85 -10.40 -3.67
C PRO A 342 -15.30 -9.98 -3.88
N ASP A 343 -16.24 -10.88 -3.56
CA ASP A 343 -17.68 -10.67 -3.72
C ASP A 343 -18.32 -9.86 -2.57
N GLY A 344 -17.48 -9.37 -1.63
CA GLY A 344 -17.92 -8.60 -0.46
C GLY A 344 -18.38 -9.46 0.72
N ARG A 345 -18.46 -10.80 0.56
CA ARG A 345 -18.73 -11.70 1.69
C ARG A 345 -17.56 -11.71 2.66
N ARG A 346 -17.89 -12.07 3.91
CA ARG A 346 -16.93 -12.26 4.99
C ARG A 346 -17.12 -13.64 5.58
N GLU A 347 -16.04 -14.40 5.67
CA GLU A 347 -16.06 -15.74 6.25
C GLU A 347 -15.21 -15.75 7.54
N PRO A 348 -15.71 -16.28 8.66
CA PRO A 348 -14.92 -16.37 9.89
C PRO A 348 -13.57 -17.05 9.64
N LEU A 349 -12.53 -16.54 10.30
CA LEU A 349 -11.17 -17.08 10.17
C LEU A 349 -10.89 -18.20 11.17
#